data_AF-D2QI62-F1
#
_entry.id   AF-D2QI62-F1
#
_cell.length_a   1.000
_cell.length_b   1.000
_cell.length_c   1.000
_cell.angle_alpha   90.00
_cell.angle_beta   90.00
_cell.angle_gamma   90.00
#
_symmetry.space_group_name_H-M   'P 1'
#
loop_
_entity.id
_entity.type
_entity.pdbx_description
1 polymer ?
#
loop_
_entity_poly.entity_id
_entity_poly.type
_entity_poly.pdbx_seq_one_letter_code
_entity_poly.pdbx_strand_id
1 'polypeptide(L)'
;MSINQSPFSSADWAALTTSLLTYRPHSWQGSEKNSSDSFTDILTLLCRQKAGTHWRTVNYLWDRYDGGLKYARQGKLNSAEQVFAEANTTRRPFVKIAMLDQLIDVLALPAIAYLRYKQENYDEAEHLLIKSIDSDAELLAEDIYILAFHRVQQLHNLARLLFQQGRLNEGGRMIAMALKFLVYNQVPSVGNGKGWLDEQSHLIPSQLRYSMLWQLTSETVGIFLMHPTELDTLSQLAFGNMTSWDAQTPDETQMLAWFALIEPGNSNYWQINLSGLVTFLTTSSPSFDQLKMALILRIATACNPSFLKSSGLQKSIDYFMSQLRLGQSQREGCSLFINHILLRSQ
;
A
#
# COMPACT_ATOMS: atom_id res chain seq x y z
N MET A 1 14.44 -37.64 4.83
CA MET A 1 13.30 -36.96 5.49
C MET A 1 13.78 -36.42 6.83
N SER A 2 14.24 -35.18 6.85
CA SER A 2 14.27 -34.39 8.09
C SER A 2 13.43 -33.15 7.81
N ILE A 3 12.38 -32.99 8.60
CA ILE A 3 11.58 -31.77 8.64
C ILE A 3 12.52 -30.70 9.20
N ASN A 4 13.02 -29.80 8.34
CA ASN A 4 13.77 -28.63 8.79
C ASN A 4 12.79 -27.78 9.59
N GLN A 5 12.95 -27.78 10.91
CA GLN A 5 12.24 -26.87 11.79
C GLN A 5 12.68 -25.44 11.45
N SER A 6 11.70 -24.54 11.30
CA SER A 6 11.91 -23.10 11.13
C SER A 6 12.95 -22.59 12.13
N PRO A 7 13.96 -21.80 11.71
CA PRO A 7 14.95 -21.22 12.62
C PRO A 7 14.34 -20.18 13.58
N PHE A 8 13.09 -19.76 13.35
CA PHE A 8 12.35 -18.84 14.18
C PHE A 8 11.26 -19.57 14.98
N SER A 9 11.27 -19.35 16.29
CA SER A 9 10.24 -19.85 17.22
C SER A 9 8.96 -19.04 17.08
N SER A 10 7.82 -19.59 17.52
CA SER A 10 6.54 -18.83 17.56
C SER A 10 6.64 -17.52 18.37
N ALA A 11 7.59 -17.42 19.31
CA ALA A 11 7.89 -16.21 20.06
C ALA A 11 8.67 -15.18 19.23
N ASP A 12 9.60 -15.61 18.37
CA ASP A 12 10.27 -14.72 17.41
C ASP A 12 9.25 -14.15 16.43
N TRP A 13 8.30 -14.98 15.99
CA TRP A 13 7.16 -14.55 15.17
C TRP A 13 6.21 -13.59 15.88
N ALA A 14 5.95 -13.78 17.17
CA ALA A 14 5.17 -12.86 18.01
C ALA A 14 5.89 -11.52 18.22
N ALA A 15 7.21 -11.52 18.35
CA ALA A 15 8.03 -10.31 18.44
C ALA A 15 8.11 -9.57 17.10
N LEU A 16 8.23 -10.32 16.00
CA LEU A 16 8.19 -9.82 14.62
C LEU A 16 6.84 -9.19 14.29
N THR A 17 5.74 -9.88 14.61
CA THR A 17 4.41 -9.29 14.52
C THR A 17 4.29 -8.08 15.42
N THR A 18 4.75 -8.09 16.67
CA THR A 18 4.70 -6.90 17.56
C THR A 18 5.48 -5.70 17.02
N SER A 19 6.64 -5.92 16.38
CA SER A 19 7.46 -4.87 15.79
C SER A 19 6.95 -4.43 14.38
N LEU A 20 6.27 -5.31 13.65
CA LEU A 20 5.49 -4.99 12.43
C LEU A 20 4.10 -4.40 12.78
N LEU A 21 3.63 -4.56 14.03
CA LEU A 21 2.39 -3.99 14.56
C LEU A 21 2.59 -2.54 15.04
N THR A 22 3.83 -2.14 15.35
CA THR A 22 4.21 -0.73 15.53
C THR A 22 4.55 -0.04 14.21
N TYR A 23 4.67 -0.79 13.10
CA TYR A 23 4.77 -0.24 11.75
C TYR A 23 3.45 0.43 11.37
N ARG A 24 3.39 1.76 11.55
CA ARG A 24 2.52 2.61 10.74
C ARG A 24 3.27 2.92 9.46
N PRO A 25 2.81 2.48 8.28
CA PRO A 25 3.37 2.99 7.05
C PRO A 25 3.10 4.50 7.02
N HIS A 26 4.17 5.29 7.16
CA HIS A 26 4.07 6.73 7.01
C HIS A 26 3.77 7.03 5.54
N SER A 27 2.68 7.76 5.32
CA SER A 27 2.38 8.43 4.07
C SER A 27 3.59 9.26 3.63
N TRP A 28 3.76 9.47 2.33
CA TRP A 28 4.69 10.46 1.77
C TRP A 28 4.41 11.92 2.19
N GLN A 29 3.52 12.14 3.15
CA GLN A 29 3.29 13.42 3.81
C GLN A 29 3.94 13.39 5.20
N GLY A 30 4.80 14.38 5.44
CA GLY A 30 5.70 14.46 6.58
C GLY A 30 5.03 14.28 7.93
N SER A 31 5.30 13.15 8.57
CA SER A 31 5.47 13.10 10.02
C SER A 31 6.50 12.02 10.34
N GLU A 32 7.72 12.46 10.64
CA GLU A 32 8.84 11.61 11.05
C GLU A 32 8.60 11.10 12.47
N LYS A 33 8.21 9.82 12.64
CA LYS A 33 8.55 9.05 13.86
C LYS A 33 8.38 7.53 13.73
N ASN A 34 9.51 6.83 13.85
CA ASN A 34 9.72 5.46 14.34
C ASN A 34 8.85 4.33 13.77
N SER A 35 9.05 3.98 12.49
CA SER A 35 8.59 2.72 11.89
C SER A 35 9.75 1.86 11.34
N SER A 36 11.00 2.20 11.70
CA SER A 36 12.22 1.58 11.14
C SER A 36 12.66 0.28 11.80
N ASP A 37 12.04 -0.15 12.90
CA ASP A 37 12.72 -1.09 13.79
C ASP A 37 12.50 -2.56 13.37
N SER A 38 11.29 -3.03 13.03
CA SER A 38 11.07 -4.46 12.65
C SER A 38 11.75 -4.94 11.38
N PHE A 39 11.47 -4.27 10.25
CA PHE A 39 11.94 -4.74 8.94
C PHE A 39 13.47 -4.63 8.85
N THR A 40 14.04 -3.54 9.35
CA THR A 40 15.49 -3.33 9.40
C THR A 40 16.17 -4.32 10.36
N ASP A 41 15.52 -4.69 11.47
CA ASP A 41 16.06 -5.70 12.39
C ASP A 41 16.09 -7.09 11.74
N ILE A 42 15.03 -7.49 11.03
CA ILE A 42 14.98 -8.74 10.27
C ILE A 42 16.08 -8.76 9.20
N LEU A 43 16.14 -7.70 8.40
CA LEU A 43 17.15 -7.53 7.36
C LEU A 43 18.57 -7.55 7.95
N THR A 44 18.78 -6.91 9.10
CA THR A 44 20.06 -6.93 9.82
C THR A 44 20.42 -8.33 10.30
N LEU A 45 19.46 -9.09 10.84
CA LEU A 45 19.68 -10.47 11.26
C LEU A 45 20.05 -11.35 10.07
N LEU A 46 19.33 -11.19 8.95
CA LEU A 46 19.61 -11.89 7.69
C LEU A 46 20.98 -11.53 7.14
N CYS A 47 21.36 -10.26 7.16
CA CYS A 47 22.71 -9.83 6.80
C CYS A 47 23.75 -10.49 7.69
N ARG A 48 23.56 -10.54 9.01
CA ARG A 48 24.50 -11.22 9.90
C ARG A 48 24.65 -12.71 9.57
N GLN A 49 23.55 -13.38 9.20
CA GLN A 49 23.55 -14.80 8.89
C GLN A 49 24.15 -15.09 7.50
N LYS A 50 23.77 -14.31 6.48
CA LYS A 50 24.06 -14.60 5.07
C LYS A 50 25.29 -13.85 4.55
N ALA A 51 25.53 -12.61 4.99
CA ALA A 51 26.66 -11.81 4.52
C ALA A 51 27.99 -12.15 5.22
N GLY A 52 27.97 -12.99 6.25
CA GLY A 52 29.17 -13.43 6.97
C GLY A 52 29.99 -12.22 7.45
N THR A 53 31.28 -12.19 7.15
CA THR A 53 32.17 -11.08 7.56
C THR A 53 31.81 -9.72 6.95
N HIS A 54 30.99 -9.67 5.89
CA HIS A 54 30.63 -8.45 5.16
C HIS A 54 29.36 -7.77 5.70
N TRP A 55 28.67 -8.34 6.69
CA TRP A 55 27.41 -7.79 7.21
C TRP A 55 27.51 -6.34 7.66
N ARG A 56 28.66 -5.94 8.24
CA ARG A 56 28.90 -4.55 8.67
C ARG A 56 28.94 -3.58 7.50
N THR A 57 29.49 -4.02 6.37
CA THR A 57 29.53 -3.20 5.15
C THR A 57 28.15 -3.06 4.54
N VAL A 58 27.36 -4.14 4.52
CA VAL A 58 25.97 -4.08 4.05
C VAL A 58 25.15 -3.14 4.93
N ASN A 59 25.24 -3.26 6.25
CA ASN A 59 24.57 -2.34 7.17
C ASN A 59 25.01 -0.88 6.99
N TYR A 60 26.32 -0.64 6.84
CA TYR A 60 26.82 0.71 6.53
C TYR A 60 26.18 1.27 5.25
N LEU A 61 26.14 0.48 4.18
CA LEU A 61 25.54 0.89 2.91
C LEU A 61 24.05 1.19 3.06
N TRP A 62 23.32 0.33 3.76
CA TRP A 62 21.91 0.55 4.11
C TRP A 62 21.69 1.86 4.87
N ASP A 63 22.50 2.15 5.89
CA ASP A 63 22.42 3.41 6.63
C ASP A 63 22.66 4.62 5.71
N ARG A 64 23.59 4.51 4.74
CA ARG A 64 23.80 5.57 3.75
C ARG A 64 22.60 5.74 2.83
N TYR A 65 22.02 4.65 2.31
CA TYR A 65 20.84 4.75 1.44
C TYR A 65 19.60 5.27 2.21
N ASP A 66 19.40 4.88 3.47
CA ASP A 66 18.34 5.46 4.30
C ASP A 66 18.59 6.95 4.59
N GLY A 67 19.83 7.33 4.89
CA GLY A 67 20.22 8.73 5.07
C GLY A 67 19.95 9.59 3.83
N GLY A 68 20.29 9.07 2.64
CA GLY A 68 20.00 9.76 1.37
C GLY A 68 18.49 9.85 1.10
N LEU A 69 17.72 8.79 1.40
CA LEU A 69 16.25 8.82 1.30
C LEU A 69 15.63 9.88 2.22
N LYS A 70 16.13 10.02 3.46
CA LYS A 70 15.71 11.09 4.39
C LYS A 70 15.97 12.47 3.81
N TYR A 71 17.14 12.72 3.23
CA TYR A 71 17.43 13.98 2.54
C TYR A 71 16.47 14.23 1.37
N ALA A 72 16.22 13.22 0.53
CA ALA A 72 15.29 13.35 -0.59
C ALA A 72 13.87 13.67 -0.13
N ARG A 73 13.41 13.07 0.98
CA ARG A 73 12.08 13.36 1.58
C ARG A 73 11.95 14.80 2.05
N GLN A 74 13.04 15.41 2.49
CA GLN A 74 13.11 16.82 2.88
C GLN A 74 13.30 17.77 1.69
N GLY A 75 13.31 17.27 0.44
CA GLY A 75 13.56 18.07 -0.76
C GLY A 75 15.03 18.46 -0.97
N LYS A 76 15.97 17.94 -0.16
CA LYS A 76 17.41 18.19 -0.27
C LYS A 76 18.05 17.25 -1.29
N LEU A 77 17.66 17.39 -2.56
CA LEU A 77 18.00 16.41 -3.62
C LEU A 77 19.51 16.29 -3.87
N ASN A 78 20.25 17.41 -3.86
CA ASN A 78 21.71 17.39 -4.04
C ASN A 78 22.42 16.65 -2.90
N SER A 79 21.94 16.80 -1.66
CA SER A 79 22.49 16.08 -0.51
C SER A 79 22.20 14.58 -0.60
N ALA A 80 20.99 14.21 -1.04
CA ALA A 80 20.65 12.81 -1.29
C ALA A 80 21.54 12.18 -2.37
N GLU A 81 21.73 12.89 -3.49
CA GLU A 81 22.58 12.43 -4.59
C GLU A 81 24.04 12.24 -4.18
N GLN A 82 24.59 13.18 -3.40
CA GLN A 82 25.94 13.04 -2.86
C GLN A 82 26.06 11.79 -1.97
N VAL A 83 25.12 11.59 -1.04
CA VAL A 83 25.13 10.43 -0.14
C VAL A 83 25.02 9.12 -0.91
N PHE A 84 24.17 9.06 -1.93
CA PHE A 84 24.04 7.88 -2.79
C PHE A 84 25.29 7.63 -3.64
N ALA A 85 25.94 8.68 -4.17
CA ALA A 85 27.17 8.55 -4.92
C ALA A 85 28.32 7.99 -4.06
N GLU A 86 28.42 8.46 -2.80
CA GLU A 86 29.37 7.93 -1.83
C GLU A 86 29.08 6.45 -1.51
N ALA A 87 27.81 6.10 -1.22
CA ALA A 87 27.40 4.72 -0.97
C ALA A 87 27.70 3.80 -2.16
N ASN A 88 27.36 4.24 -3.38
CA ASN A 88 27.61 3.50 -4.61
C ASN A 88 29.11 3.28 -4.85
N THR A 89 29.97 4.23 -4.46
CA THR A 89 31.43 4.08 -4.54
C THR A 89 31.92 2.98 -3.59
N THR A 90 31.42 2.98 -2.35
CA THR A 90 31.72 1.92 -1.37
C THR A 90 31.16 0.55 -1.79
N ARG A 91 30.02 0.51 -2.49
CA ARG A 91 29.37 -0.71 -2.97
C ARG A 91 30.15 -1.42 -4.08
N ARG A 92 30.89 -0.71 -4.95
CA ARG A 92 31.51 -1.26 -6.18
C ARG A 92 32.24 -2.60 -6.00
N PRO A 93 33.05 -2.83 -4.94
CA PRO A 93 33.76 -4.10 -4.75
C PRO A 93 32.83 -5.30 -4.49
N PHE A 94 31.61 -5.06 -4.00
CA PHE A 94 30.67 -6.08 -3.55
C PHE A 94 29.68 -6.53 -4.63
N VAL A 95 29.60 -5.79 -5.75
CA VAL A 95 28.67 -6.07 -6.87
C VAL A 95 28.89 -7.45 -7.50
N LYS A 96 30.09 -8.04 -7.34
CA LYS A 96 30.41 -9.39 -7.84
C LYS A 96 30.01 -10.51 -6.88
N ILE A 97 29.57 -10.18 -5.67
CA ILE A 97 29.12 -11.16 -4.67
C ILE A 97 27.60 -11.12 -4.69
N ALA A 98 26.98 -11.91 -5.59
CA ALA A 98 25.58 -11.80 -5.99
C ALA A 98 24.61 -11.60 -4.80
N MET A 99 24.71 -12.43 -3.76
CA MET A 99 23.86 -12.32 -2.57
C MET A 99 24.04 -11.01 -1.80
N LEU A 100 25.26 -10.46 -1.72
CA LEU A 100 25.49 -9.17 -1.06
C LEU A 100 24.92 -8.02 -1.88
N ASP A 101 25.08 -8.07 -3.20
CA ASP A 101 24.57 -7.02 -4.09
C ASP A 101 23.05 -6.95 -4.04
N GLN A 102 22.39 -8.11 -4.03
CA GLN A 102 20.94 -8.24 -3.87
C GLN A 102 20.47 -7.73 -2.50
N LEU A 103 21.15 -8.10 -1.40
CA LEU A 103 20.82 -7.59 -0.06
C LEU A 103 20.93 -6.07 0.01
N ILE A 104 21.96 -5.49 -0.61
CA ILE A 104 22.11 -4.04 -0.68
C ILE A 104 20.98 -3.42 -1.52
N ASP A 105 20.59 -4.06 -2.63
CA ASP A 105 19.53 -3.59 -3.54
C ASP A 105 18.16 -3.44 -2.87
N VAL A 106 17.85 -4.25 -1.85
CA VAL A 106 16.59 -4.16 -1.06
C VAL A 106 16.33 -2.72 -0.58
N LEU A 107 17.35 -1.99 -0.12
CA LEU A 107 17.19 -0.59 0.30
C LEU A 107 17.70 0.41 -0.74
N ALA A 108 18.74 0.06 -1.50
CA ALA A 108 19.35 1.00 -2.45
C ALA A 108 18.40 1.38 -3.58
N LEU A 109 17.81 0.38 -4.25
CA LEU A 109 16.96 0.61 -5.42
C LEU A 109 15.73 1.47 -5.13
N PRO A 110 14.89 1.19 -4.11
CA PRO A 110 13.74 2.04 -3.82
C PRO A 110 14.14 3.44 -3.34
N ALA A 111 15.27 3.58 -2.62
CA ALA A 111 15.77 4.87 -2.18
C ALA A 111 16.19 5.76 -3.36
N ILE A 112 16.93 5.18 -4.31
CA ILE A 112 17.36 5.88 -5.54
C ILE A 112 16.14 6.17 -6.42
N ALA A 113 15.21 5.21 -6.57
CA ALA A 113 13.98 5.41 -7.33
C ALA A 113 13.18 6.61 -6.82
N TYR A 114 13.12 6.78 -5.49
CA TYR A 114 12.44 7.94 -4.92
C TYR A 114 13.15 9.27 -5.23
N LEU A 115 14.48 9.30 -5.22
CA LEU A 115 15.21 10.49 -5.65
C LEU A 115 14.90 10.81 -7.11
N ARG A 116 14.91 9.79 -8.00
CA ARG A 116 14.55 9.96 -9.41
C ARG A 116 13.12 10.46 -9.61
N TYR A 117 12.18 9.92 -8.84
CA TYR A 117 10.80 10.43 -8.78
C TYR A 117 10.75 11.92 -8.40
N LYS A 118 11.52 12.35 -7.39
CA LYS A 118 11.59 13.77 -6.99
C LYS A 118 12.32 14.68 -7.99
N GLN A 119 13.15 14.09 -8.84
CA GLN A 119 13.80 14.76 -9.96
C GLN A 119 12.94 14.70 -11.24
N GLU A 120 11.71 14.18 -11.17
CA GLU A 120 10.80 13.99 -12.31
C GLU A 120 11.37 13.07 -13.41
N ASN A 121 12.37 12.27 -13.07
CA ASN A 121 12.92 11.22 -13.94
C ASN A 121 12.16 9.91 -13.69
N TYR A 122 10.93 9.88 -14.20
CA TYR A 122 9.99 8.80 -13.90
C TYR A 122 10.36 7.47 -14.55
N ASP A 123 10.94 7.49 -15.76
CA ASP A 123 11.36 6.26 -16.45
C ASP A 123 12.44 5.52 -15.66
N GLU A 124 13.45 6.24 -15.14
CA GLU A 124 14.50 5.63 -14.32
C GLU A 124 13.93 5.14 -12.98
N ALA A 125 13.00 5.90 -12.37
CA ALA A 125 12.33 5.47 -11.15
C ALA A 125 11.53 4.18 -11.36
N GLU A 126 10.78 4.06 -12.46
CA GLU A 126 10.00 2.87 -12.81
C GLU A 126 10.90 1.65 -12.97
N HIS A 127 11.98 1.79 -13.75
CA HIS A 127 12.97 0.72 -13.96
C HIS A 127 13.62 0.27 -12.64
N LEU A 128 13.99 1.20 -11.76
CA LEU A 128 14.59 0.87 -10.46
C LEU A 128 13.63 0.12 -9.54
N LEU A 129 12.34 0.47 -9.54
CA LEU A 129 11.33 -0.22 -8.74
C LEU A 129 11.07 -1.65 -9.26
N ILE A 130 11.02 -1.85 -10.58
CA ILE A 130 10.91 -3.19 -11.18
C ILE A 130 12.16 -4.02 -10.85
N LYS A 131 13.35 -3.43 -10.97
CA LYS A 131 14.60 -4.10 -10.59
C LYS A 131 14.61 -4.51 -9.11
N SER A 132 14.03 -3.68 -8.23
CA SER A 132 13.88 -4.00 -6.80
C SER A 132 13.04 -5.26 -6.59
N ILE A 133 11.91 -5.36 -7.30
CA ILE A 133 11.04 -6.54 -7.27
C ILE A 133 11.79 -7.80 -7.71
N ASP A 134 12.58 -7.70 -8.79
CA ASP A 134 13.35 -8.83 -9.32
C ASP A 134 14.50 -9.23 -8.37
N SER A 135 15.18 -8.25 -7.75
CA SER A 135 16.24 -8.51 -6.77
C SER A 135 15.71 -9.22 -5.52
N ASP A 136 14.54 -8.81 -5.02
CA ASP A 136 13.87 -9.48 -3.90
C ASP A 136 13.51 -10.93 -4.23
N ALA A 137 13.09 -11.20 -5.47
CA ALA A 137 12.72 -12.53 -5.92
C ALA A 137 13.90 -13.51 -5.88
N GLU A 138 15.12 -13.03 -6.14
CA GLU A 138 16.33 -13.85 -6.11
C GLU A 138 16.75 -14.23 -4.67
N LEU A 139 16.38 -13.41 -3.68
CA LEU A 139 16.66 -13.66 -2.25
C LEU A 139 15.70 -14.65 -1.57
N LEU A 140 14.60 -15.04 -2.22
CA LEU A 140 13.59 -15.94 -1.65
C LEU A 140 13.96 -17.42 -1.66
N ALA A 141 14.99 -17.79 -2.42
CA ALA A 141 15.58 -19.12 -2.31
C ALA A 141 16.23 -19.39 -0.93
N GLU A 142 16.28 -18.39 -0.05
CA GLU A 142 16.97 -18.40 1.25
C GLU A 142 16.02 -18.23 2.46
N ASP A 143 14.72 -18.52 2.30
CA ASP A 143 13.66 -18.49 3.34
C ASP A 143 13.30 -17.08 3.88
N ILE A 144 13.46 -16.04 3.06
CA ILE A 144 13.19 -14.64 3.43
C ILE A 144 11.78 -14.19 2.98
N TYR A 145 10.74 -14.87 3.46
CA TYR A 145 9.34 -14.64 3.10
C TYR A 145 8.88 -13.18 3.33
N ILE A 146 9.51 -12.43 4.24
CA ILE A 146 9.19 -11.01 4.50
C ILE A 146 9.40 -10.12 3.26
N LEU A 147 10.24 -10.53 2.30
CA LEU A 147 10.46 -9.76 1.06
C LEU A 147 9.24 -9.75 0.15
N ALA A 148 8.27 -10.66 0.32
CA ALA A 148 6.98 -10.55 -0.36
C ALA A 148 6.27 -9.21 -0.08
N PHE A 149 6.34 -8.73 1.16
CA PHE A 149 5.78 -7.44 1.57
C PHE A 149 6.56 -6.26 1.00
N HIS A 150 7.89 -6.39 0.92
CA HIS A 150 8.72 -5.38 0.30
C HIS A 150 8.34 -5.20 -1.18
N ARG A 151 8.09 -6.30 -1.91
CA ARG A 151 7.61 -6.23 -3.31
C ARG A 151 6.21 -5.66 -3.44
N VAL A 152 5.28 -5.97 -2.53
CA VAL A 152 3.96 -5.30 -2.46
C VAL A 152 4.14 -3.79 -2.28
N GLN A 153 5.08 -3.37 -1.44
CA GLN A 153 5.41 -1.96 -1.26
C GLN A 153 6.00 -1.34 -2.53
N GLN A 154 6.79 -2.08 -3.32
CA GLN A 154 7.28 -1.60 -4.62
C GLN A 154 6.18 -1.51 -5.67
N LEU A 155 5.22 -2.44 -5.70
CA LEU A 155 4.02 -2.30 -6.54
C LEU A 155 3.22 -1.05 -6.19
N HIS A 156 3.09 -0.74 -4.89
CA HIS A 156 2.45 0.49 -4.45
C HIS A 156 3.24 1.73 -4.92
N ASN A 157 4.57 1.71 -4.82
CA ASN A 157 5.40 2.82 -5.29
C ASN A 157 5.30 3.00 -6.81
N LEU A 158 5.25 1.91 -7.58
CA LEU A 158 4.98 1.93 -9.02
C LEU A 158 3.61 2.54 -9.30
N ALA A 159 2.57 2.16 -8.57
CA ALA A 159 1.25 2.75 -8.73
C ALA A 159 1.26 4.27 -8.52
N ARG A 160 1.91 4.75 -7.44
CA ARG A 160 2.05 6.19 -7.16
C ARG A 160 2.80 6.92 -8.28
N LEU A 161 3.88 6.33 -8.78
CA LEU A 161 4.65 6.86 -9.90
C LEU A 161 3.79 7.00 -11.17
N LEU A 162 2.98 5.99 -11.46
CA LEU A 162 2.06 6.00 -12.60
C LEU A 162 0.94 7.02 -12.43
N PHE A 163 0.37 7.15 -11.22
CA PHE A 163 -0.63 8.17 -10.91
C PHE A 163 -0.08 9.58 -11.08
N GLN A 164 1.15 9.84 -10.62
CA GLN A 164 1.80 11.15 -10.79
C GLN A 164 1.98 11.54 -12.27
N GLN A 165 2.13 10.54 -13.15
CA GLN A 165 2.25 10.74 -14.60
C GLN A 165 0.88 10.80 -15.31
N GLY A 166 -0.24 10.75 -14.58
CA GLY A 166 -1.58 10.68 -15.17
C GLY A 166 -1.92 9.34 -15.82
N ARG A 167 -1.08 8.31 -15.67
CA ARG A 167 -1.29 6.94 -16.17
C ARG A 167 -2.22 6.16 -15.23
N LEU A 168 -3.44 6.70 -14.99
CA LEU A 168 -4.37 6.23 -13.95
C LEU A 168 -4.74 4.75 -14.10
N ASN A 169 -5.01 4.31 -15.33
CA ASN A 169 -5.34 2.90 -15.61
C ASN A 169 -4.15 1.95 -15.39
N GLU A 170 -2.91 2.40 -15.53
CA GLU A 170 -1.76 1.56 -15.23
C GLU A 170 -1.53 1.49 -13.72
N GLY A 171 -1.63 2.63 -13.03
CA GLY A 171 -1.55 2.68 -11.57
C GLY A 171 -2.62 1.82 -10.90
N GLY A 172 -3.87 1.89 -11.37
CA GLY A 172 -4.96 1.03 -10.86
C GLY A 172 -4.69 -0.46 -11.06
N ARG A 173 -4.04 -0.87 -12.16
CA ARG A 173 -3.63 -2.27 -12.37
C ARG A 173 -2.55 -2.70 -11.38
N MET A 174 -1.58 -1.84 -11.07
CA MET A 174 -0.55 -2.14 -10.06
C MET A 174 -1.17 -2.34 -8.67
N ILE A 175 -2.15 -1.51 -8.30
CA ILE A 175 -2.91 -1.68 -7.05
C ILE A 175 -3.68 -3.00 -7.04
N ALA A 176 -4.38 -3.34 -8.14
CA ALA A 176 -5.09 -4.61 -8.25
C ALA A 176 -4.16 -5.81 -8.06
N MET A 177 -2.97 -5.79 -8.67
CA MET A 177 -1.98 -6.85 -8.50
C MET A 177 -1.54 -6.98 -7.03
N ALA A 178 -1.22 -5.87 -6.37
CA ALA A 178 -0.84 -5.86 -4.96
C ALA A 178 -1.94 -6.41 -4.05
N LEU A 179 -3.18 -5.94 -4.23
CA LEU A 179 -4.33 -6.37 -3.43
C LEU A 179 -4.63 -7.85 -3.64
N LYS A 180 -4.66 -8.34 -4.89
CA LYS A 180 -4.93 -9.74 -5.19
C LYS A 180 -3.82 -10.67 -4.71
N PHE A 181 -2.57 -10.22 -4.70
CA PHE A 181 -1.50 -10.96 -4.05
C PHE A 181 -1.78 -11.12 -2.55
N LEU A 182 -2.12 -10.04 -1.85
CA LEU A 182 -2.35 -10.06 -0.39
C LEU A 182 -3.47 -10.99 0.06
N VAL A 183 -4.57 -11.11 -0.71
CA VAL A 183 -5.77 -11.86 -0.26
C VAL A 183 -6.06 -13.14 -1.03
N TYR A 184 -5.52 -13.28 -2.25
CA TYR A 184 -5.70 -14.46 -3.10
C TYR A 184 -4.40 -15.20 -3.38
N ASN A 185 -3.25 -14.69 -2.91
CA ASN A 185 -1.94 -15.20 -3.31
C ASN A 185 -1.77 -15.22 -4.84
N GLN A 186 -2.47 -14.34 -5.56
CA GLN A 186 -2.36 -14.25 -7.01
C GLN A 186 -1.03 -13.58 -7.37
N VAL A 187 -0.14 -14.32 -8.03
CA VAL A 187 1.17 -13.81 -8.47
C VAL A 187 0.98 -12.62 -9.42
N PRO A 188 1.54 -11.43 -9.09
CA PRO A 188 1.57 -10.28 -9.98
C PRO A 188 2.33 -10.55 -11.28
N SER A 189 1.81 -10.05 -12.41
CA SER A 189 2.48 -10.10 -13.71
C SER A 189 3.41 -8.89 -13.89
N VAL A 190 4.39 -8.74 -13.00
CA VAL A 190 5.37 -7.64 -12.96
C VAL A 190 6.74 -8.18 -12.58
N GLY A 191 7.79 -7.60 -13.17
CA GLY A 191 9.13 -8.17 -13.11
C GLY A 191 9.21 -9.53 -13.81
N ASN A 192 10.14 -10.37 -13.39
CA ASN A 192 10.37 -11.70 -13.95
C ASN A 192 9.36 -12.76 -13.46
N GLY A 193 8.40 -12.38 -12.61
CA GLY A 193 7.33 -13.24 -12.07
C GLY A 193 7.81 -14.34 -11.11
N LYS A 194 9.11 -14.46 -10.82
CA LYS A 194 9.66 -15.48 -9.93
C LYS A 194 9.58 -15.04 -8.47
N GLY A 195 9.62 -16.03 -7.58
CA GLY A 195 9.73 -15.81 -6.14
C GLY A 195 8.52 -15.16 -5.48
N TRP A 196 7.43 -14.79 -6.17
CA TRP A 196 6.28 -14.16 -5.50
C TRP A 196 5.63 -15.04 -4.44
N LEU A 197 5.63 -16.36 -4.68
CA LEU A 197 5.16 -17.36 -3.74
C LEU A 197 6.32 -18.28 -3.34
N ASP A 198 6.41 -18.56 -2.05
CA ASP A 198 7.19 -19.62 -1.42
C ASP A 198 6.27 -20.53 -0.57
N GLU A 199 6.79 -21.64 -0.05
CA GLU A 199 6.03 -22.58 0.79
C GLU A 199 5.42 -21.89 2.03
N GLN A 200 5.96 -20.73 2.45
CA GLN A 200 5.59 -19.98 3.65
C GLN A 200 4.70 -18.75 3.37
N SER A 201 4.31 -18.50 2.13
CA SER A 201 3.58 -17.29 1.73
C SER A 201 2.17 -17.21 2.32
N HIS A 202 1.67 -18.33 2.88
CA HIS A 202 0.42 -18.38 3.64
C HIS A 202 0.56 -17.88 5.09
N LEU A 203 1.79 -17.64 5.58
CA LEU A 203 2.08 -17.19 6.95
C LEU A 203 2.03 -15.67 7.13
N ILE A 204 1.49 -14.94 6.14
CA ILE A 204 1.30 -13.50 6.23
C ILE A 204 0.50 -13.19 7.51
N PRO A 205 1.07 -12.45 8.48
CA PRO A 205 0.33 -12.10 9.67
C PRO A 205 -0.87 -11.23 9.31
N SER A 206 -2.06 -11.58 9.81
CA SER A 206 -3.31 -10.93 9.45
C SER A 206 -3.30 -9.42 9.72
N GLN A 207 -2.61 -8.96 10.77
CA GLN A 207 -2.47 -7.53 11.02
C GLN A 207 -1.55 -6.81 10.03
N LEU A 208 -0.48 -7.45 9.55
CA LEU A 208 0.37 -6.85 8.52
C LEU A 208 -0.37 -6.81 7.17
N ARG A 209 -1.09 -7.90 6.84
CA ARG A 209 -1.97 -7.95 5.67
C ARG A 209 -2.97 -6.80 5.69
N TYR A 210 -3.69 -6.64 6.80
CA TYR A 210 -4.65 -5.57 6.99
C TYR A 210 -3.98 -4.19 6.82
N SER A 211 -2.85 -3.94 7.47
CA SER A 211 -2.14 -2.66 7.34
C SER A 211 -1.80 -2.31 5.90
N MET A 212 -1.36 -3.29 5.10
CA MET A 212 -1.08 -3.09 3.67
C MET A 212 -2.35 -2.90 2.84
N LEU A 213 -3.37 -3.73 3.06
CA LEU A 213 -4.67 -3.58 2.41
C LEU A 213 -5.23 -2.19 2.66
N TRP A 214 -5.25 -1.76 3.91
CA TRP A 214 -5.74 -0.46 4.34
C TRP A 214 -4.98 0.67 3.65
N GLN A 215 -3.65 0.62 3.65
CA GLN A 215 -2.83 1.66 3.03
C GLN A 215 -3.06 1.73 1.51
N LEU A 216 -2.95 0.60 0.80
CA LEU A 216 -3.16 0.53 -0.64
C LEU A 216 -4.55 1.07 -1.01
N THR A 217 -5.58 0.66 -0.28
CA THR A 217 -6.97 1.02 -0.55
C THR A 217 -7.23 2.50 -0.27
N SER A 218 -6.88 2.98 0.93
CA SER A 218 -7.15 4.36 1.34
C SER A 218 -6.42 5.38 0.47
N GLU A 219 -5.13 5.16 0.16
CA GLU A 219 -4.38 6.08 -0.71
C GLU A 219 -4.93 6.09 -2.14
N THR A 220 -5.22 4.91 -2.69
CA THR A 220 -5.78 4.78 -4.05
C THR A 220 -7.15 5.44 -4.15
N VAL A 221 -8.01 5.23 -3.16
CA VAL A 221 -9.30 5.92 -3.10
C VAL A 221 -9.12 7.43 -3.03
N GLY A 222 -8.18 7.93 -2.23
CA GLY A 222 -7.85 9.35 -2.18
C GLY A 222 -7.49 9.94 -3.54
N ILE A 223 -6.72 9.20 -4.35
CA ILE A 223 -6.38 9.60 -5.71
C ILE A 223 -7.62 9.56 -6.60
N PHE A 224 -8.41 8.48 -6.58
CA PHE A 224 -9.59 8.36 -7.44
C PHE A 224 -10.66 9.40 -7.15
N LEU A 225 -10.75 9.89 -5.90
CA LEU A 225 -11.63 11.00 -5.53
C LEU A 225 -11.31 12.31 -6.26
N MET A 226 -10.07 12.47 -6.73
CA MET A 226 -9.67 13.61 -7.57
C MET A 226 -10.10 13.45 -9.03
N HIS A 227 -10.61 12.27 -9.41
CA HIS A 227 -11.05 11.91 -10.77
C HIS A 227 -12.49 11.36 -10.76
N PRO A 228 -13.48 12.16 -10.31
CA PRO A 228 -14.85 11.68 -10.06
C PRO A 228 -15.56 11.15 -11.31
N THR A 229 -15.18 11.61 -12.51
CA THR A 229 -15.74 11.13 -13.79
C THR A 229 -15.29 9.72 -14.15
N GLU A 230 -14.13 9.29 -13.65
CA GLU A 230 -13.53 7.98 -13.93
C GLU A 230 -13.62 7.04 -12.72
N LEU A 231 -14.17 7.51 -11.58
CA LEU A 231 -14.18 6.83 -10.29
C LEU A 231 -14.67 5.37 -10.38
N ASP A 232 -15.75 5.11 -11.11
CA ASP A 232 -16.29 3.76 -11.27
C ASP A 232 -15.34 2.86 -12.07
N THR A 233 -14.77 3.37 -13.16
CA THR A 233 -13.85 2.62 -14.03
C THR A 233 -12.55 2.30 -13.27
N LEU A 234 -12.00 3.29 -12.58
CA LEU A 234 -10.79 3.14 -11.79
C LEU A 234 -11.01 2.22 -10.58
N SER A 235 -12.15 2.34 -9.89
CA SER A 235 -12.51 1.44 -8.80
C SER A 235 -12.68 0.01 -9.28
N GLN A 236 -13.35 -0.20 -10.42
CA GLN A 236 -13.48 -1.52 -11.03
C GLN A 236 -12.13 -2.14 -11.34
N LEU A 237 -11.23 -1.34 -11.89
CA LEU A 237 -9.92 -1.80 -12.29
C LEU A 237 -9.07 -2.19 -11.07
N ALA A 238 -9.05 -1.37 -10.03
CA ALA A 238 -8.22 -1.57 -8.85
C ALA A 238 -8.80 -2.57 -7.86
N PHE A 239 -10.12 -2.58 -7.68
CA PHE A 239 -10.81 -3.25 -6.58
C PHE A 239 -11.80 -4.33 -7.03
N GLY A 240 -11.98 -4.55 -8.34
CA GLY A 240 -12.93 -5.55 -8.83
C GLY A 240 -12.56 -6.97 -8.40
N ASN A 241 -13.58 -7.74 -7.99
CA ASN A 241 -13.47 -9.09 -7.44
C ASN A 241 -12.69 -9.16 -6.12
N MET A 242 -12.78 -8.14 -5.25
CA MET A 242 -12.15 -8.12 -3.92
C MET A 242 -13.11 -8.55 -2.79
N THR A 243 -14.18 -9.28 -3.12
CA THR A 243 -15.30 -9.59 -2.21
C THR A 243 -15.27 -10.99 -1.61
N SER A 244 -14.32 -11.84 -2.03
CA SER A 244 -14.41 -13.29 -1.79
C SER A 244 -13.14 -13.87 -1.19
N TRP A 245 -12.64 -13.30 -0.10
CA TRP A 245 -11.47 -13.79 0.65
C TRP A 245 -11.76 -13.93 2.15
N ASP A 246 -10.96 -14.75 2.83
CA ASP A 246 -11.15 -15.09 4.24
C ASP A 246 -10.57 -14.01 5.17
N ALA A 247 -11.44 -13.12 5.64
CA ALA A 247 -11.12 -12.06 6.58
C ALA A 247 -10.85 -12.64 7.97
N GLN A 248 -9.66 -12.38 8.50
CA GLN A 248 -9.18 -12.91 9.78
C GLN A 248 -9.29 -11.89 10.93
N THR A 249 -9.63 -10.64 10.63
CA THR A 249 -9.77 -9.57 11.63
C THR A 249 -11.07 -8.78 11.44
N PRO A 250 -11.60 -8.13 12.50
CA PRO A 250 -12.79 -7.27 12.38
C PRO A 250 -12.61 -6.12 11.38
N ASP A 251 -11.39 -5.61 11.22
CA ASP A 251 -11.12 -4.55 10.25
C ASP A 251 -11.07 -5.08 8.82
N GLU A 252 -10.52 -6.28 8.61
CA GLU A 252 -10.60 -6.98 7.32
C GLU A 252 -12.06 -7.26 6.92
N THR A 253 -12.91 -7.64 7.87
CA THR A 253 -14.36 -7.80 7.64
C THR A 253 -15.02 -6.50 7.20
N GLN A 254 -14.65 -5.36 7.81
CA GLN A 254 -15.14 -4.05 7.38
C GLN A 254 -14.62 -3.67 5.99
N MET A 255 -13.36 -3.97 5.66
CA MET A 255 -12.83 -3.78 4.30
C MET A 255 -13.58 -4.63 3.28
N LEU A 256 -13.88 -5.89 3.60
CA LEU A 256 -14.65 -6.79 2.74
C LEU A 256 -16.06 -6.25 2.48
N ALA A 257 -16.71 -5.72 3.53
CA ALA A 257 -18.02 -5.05 3.40
C ALA A 257 -17.94 -3.83 2.49
N TRP A 258 -16.87 -3.03 2.59
CA TRP A 258 -16.67 -1.90 1.68
C TRP A 258 -16.45 -2.36 0.22
N PHE A 259 -15.59 -3.35 -0.01
CA PHE A 259 -15.38 -3.91 -1.36
C PHE A 259 -16.69 -4.44 -1.96
N ALA A 260 -17.53 -5.11 -1.17
CA ALA A 260 -18.84 -5.55 -1.62
C ALA A 260 -19.73 -4.37 -2.04
N LEU A 261 -19.74 -3.28 -1.28
CA LEU A 261 -20.52 -2.08 -1.58
C LEU A 261 -20.06 -1.36 -2.85
N ILE A 262 -18.78 -1.52 -3.22
CA ILE A 262 -18.21 -0.93 -4.43
C ILE A 262 -18.06 -1.92 -5.60
N GLU A 263 -18.50 -3.17 -5.45
CA GLU A 263 -18.29 -4.21 -6.45
C GLU A 263 -18.94 -3.83 -7.79
N PRO A 264 -18.19 -3.90 -8.89
CA PRO A 264 -18.69 -3.50 -10.20
C PRO A 264 -19.73 -4.46 -10.81
N GLY A 265 -20.52 -3.96 -11.77
CA GLY A 265 -21.55 -4.77 -12.46
C GLY A 265 -22.93 -4.75 -11.79
N ASN A 266 -23.04 -4.16 -10.60
CA ASN A 266 -24.32 -3.80 -10.00
C ASN A 266 -24.39 -2.27 -9.87
N SER A 267 -24.76 -1.58 -10.95
CA SER A 267 -25.08 -0.14 -10.92
C SER A 267 -26.17 0.22 -9.88
N ASN A 268 -26.91 -0.79 -9.42
CA ASN A 268 -27.91 -0.70 -8.35
C ASN A 268 -27.53 -1.50 -7.08
N TYR A 269 -26.27 -1.89 -6.86
CA TYR A 269 -25.90 -2.76 -5.72
C TYR A 269 -26.32 -2.14 -4.40
N TRP A 270 -26.08 -0.84 -4.23
CA TRP A 270 -26.48 -0.09 -3.05
C TRP A 270 -28.01 0.05 -2.93
N GLN A 271 -28.77 0.02 -4.04
CA GLN A 271 -30.24 -0.06 -3.98
C GLN A 271 -30.70 -1.43 -3.46
N ILE A 272 -29.98 -2.49 -3.82
CA ILE A 272 -30.26 -3.86 -3.41
C ILE A 272 -29.77 -4.11 -1.97
N ASN A 273 -28.68 -3.45 -1.56
CA ASN A 273 -28.02 -3.62 -0.26
C ASN A 273 -28.01 -2.31 0.56
N LEU A 274 -29.17 -1.65 0.64
CA LEU A 274 -29.34 -0.44 1.46
C LEU A 274 -29.02 -0.71 2.93
N SER A 275 -29.39 -1.89 3.44
CA SER A 275 -29.09 -2.27 4.83
C SER A 275 -27.58 -2.34 5.08
N GLY A 276 -26.83 -3.03 4.22
CA GLY A 276 -25.38 -3.13 4.32
C GLY A 276 -24.68 -1.77 4.19
N LEU A 277 -25.17 -0.91 3.30
CA LEU A 277 -24.70 0.47 3.16
C LEU A 277 -24.91 1.28 4.44
N VAL A 278 -26.13 1.29 4.98
CA VAL A 278 -26.47 2.03 6.21
C VAL A 278 -25.66 1.48 7.38
N THR A 279 -25.56 0.16 7.52
CA THR A 279 -24.71 -0.48 8.53
C THR A 279 -23.27 0.00 8.38
N PHE A 280 -22.67 -0.11 7.20
CA PHE A 280 -21.28 0.32 6.99
C PHE A 280 -21.07 1.80 7.35
N LEU A 281 -21.95 2.71 6.90
CA LEU A 281 -21.82 4.14 7.20
C LEU A 281 -21.95 4.45 8.70
N THR A 282 -22.78 3.70 9.43
CA THR A 282 -23.10 4.00 10.84
C THR A 282 -22.24 3.24 11.84
N THR A 283 -21.76 2.04 11.51
CA THR A 283 -21.08 1.16 12.47
C THR A 283 -19.58 1.01 12.21
N SER A 284 -19.07 1.34 11.02
CA SER A 284 -17.64 1.18 10.75
C SER A 284 -16.79 2.26 11.44
N SER A 285 -15.57 1.87 11.82
CA SER A 285 -14.62 2.70 12.57
C SER A 285 -14.33 4.05 11.88
N PRO A 286 -14.02 5.12 12.62
CA PRO A 286 -13.59 6.40 12.03
C PRO A 286 -12.36 6.30 11.10
N SER A 287 -11.55 5.24 11.22
CA SER A 287 -10.47 4.98 10.25
C SER A 287 -11.00 4.87 8.83
N PHE A 288 -12.24 4.38 8.64
CA PHE A 288 -12.88 4.18 7.34
C PHE A 288 -13.53 5.44 6.75
N ASP A 289 -13.40 6.62 7.39
CA ASP A 289 -14.10 7.84 6.97
C ASP A 289 -13.81 8.23 5.50
N GLN A 290 -12.59 8.02 5.02
CA GLN A 290 -12.24 8.26 3.61
C GLN A 290 -12.97 7.30 2.65
N LEU A 291 -13.11 6.04 3.04
CA LEU A 291 -13.81 5.02 2.25
C LEU A 291 -15.33 5.25 2.25
N LYS A 292 -15.88 5.68 3.39
CA LYS A 292 -17.28 6.13 3.50
C LYS A 292 -17.54 7.34 2.61
N MET A 293 -16.64 8.32 2.59
CA MET A 293 -16.73 9.49 1.71
C MET A 293 -16.78 9.06 0.25
N ALA A 294 -15.88 8.19 -0.20
CA ALA A 294 -15.89 7.71 -1.58
C ALA A 294 -17.18 6.98 -1.96
N LEU A 295 -17.74 6.22 -1.03
CA LEU A 295 -19.01 5.55 -1.23
C LEU A 295 -20.16 6.56 -1.37
N ILE A 296 -20.22 7.59 -0.53
CA ILE A 296 -21.25 8.64 -0.60
C ILE A 296 -21.15 9.40 -1.92
N LEU A 297 -19.95 9.76 -2.36
CA LEU A 297 -19.76 10.49 -3.61
C LEU A 297 -20.23 9.65 -4.80
N ARG A 298 -19.89 8.36 -4.82
CA ARG A 298 -20.35 7.42 -5.84
C ARG A 298 -21.87 7.26 -5.85
N ILE A 299 -22.50 7.18 -4.67
CA ILE A 299 -23.96 7.14 -4.56
C ILE A 299 -24.56 8.45 -5.09
N ALA A 300 -24.01 9.59 -4.70
CA ALA A 300 -24.51 10.90 -5.12
C ALA A 300 -24.43 11.11 -6.65
N THR A 301 -23.40 10.57 -7.31
CA THR A 301 -23.28 10.61 -8.79
C THR A 301 -24.19 9.62 -9.49
N ALA A 302 -24.54 8.50 -8.86
CA ALA A 302 -25.36 7.45 -9.46
C ALA A 302 -26.87 7.55 -9.14
N CYS A 303 -27.26 8.22 -8.05
CA CYS A 303 -28.65 8.28 -7.57
C CYS A 303 -29.46 9.40 -8.21
N ASN A 304 -30.74 9.11 -8.49
CA ASN A 304 -31.75 10.16 -8.57
C ASN A 304 -31.97 10.77 -7.17
N PRO A 305 -31.93 12.10 -6.99
CA PRO A 305 -32.09 12.71 -5.66
C PRO A 305 -33.44 12.47 -4.98
N SER A 306 -34.48 12.10 -5.74
CA SER A 306 -35.75 11.65 -5.16
C SER A 306 -35.60 10.33 -4.37
N PHE A 307 -34.74 9.41 -4.83
CA PHE A 307 -34.47 8.13 -4.17
C PHE A 307 -33.75 8.32 -2.82
N LEU A 308 -32.80 9.26 -2.74
CA LEU A 308 -32.05 9.53 -1.51
C LEU A 308 -32.95 9.97 -0.35
N LYS A 309 -34.00 10.74 -0.68
CA LYS A 309 -34.99 11.20 0.29
C LYS A 309 -35.92 10.07 0.72
N SER A 310 -36.40 9.24 -0.21
CA SER A 310 -37.37 8.18 0.09
C SER A 310 -36.76 6.95 0.78
N SER A 311 -35.47 6.68 0.58
CA SER A 311 -34.78 5.50 1.13
C SER A 311 -34.32 5.65 2.58
N GLY A 312 -34.44 6.84 3.18
CA GLY A 312 -33.87 7.14 4.50
C GLY A 312 -32.34 7.29 4.51
N LEU A 313 -31.68 7.04 3.38
CA LEU A 313 -30.23 7.14 3.22
C LEU A 313 -29.69 8.54 3.50
N GLN A 314 -30.48 9.59 3.17
CA GLN A 314 -30.14 10.97 3.51
C GLN A 314 -29.85 11.13 5.01
N LYS A 315 -30.64 10.53 5.90
CA LYS A 315 -30.43 10.63 7.35
C LYS A 315 -29.13 9.96 7.79
N SER A 316 -28.77 8.84 7.18
CA SER A 316 -27.50 8.15 7.47
C SER A 316 -26.31 8.94 6.96
N ILE A 317 -26.41 9.57 5.79
CA ILE A 317 -25.41 10.50 5.26
C ILE A 317 -25.27 11.69 6.21
N ASP A 318 -26.37 12.36 6.57
CA ASP A 318 -26.37 13.51 7.49
C ASP A 318 -25.76 13.14 8.85
N TYR A 319 -26.12 11.97 9.38
CA TYR A 319 -25.54 11.42 10.61
C TYR A 319 -24.03 11.24 10.46
N PHE A 320 -23.56 10.56 9.41
CA PHE A 320 -22.13 10.39 9.16
C PHE A 320 -21.40 11.75 9.02
N MET A 321 -21.98 12.69 8.27
CA MET A 321 -21.44 14.05 8.11
C MET A 321 -21.30 14.78 9.46
N SER A 322 -22.20 14.53 10.41
CA SER A 322 -22.09 15.07 11.77
C SER A 322 -20.97 14.44 12.61
N GLN A 323 -20.60 13.19 12.31
CA GLN A 323 -19.60 12.42 13.04
C GLN A 323 -18.20 12.50 12.43
N LEU A 324 -18.08 12.98 11.20
CA LEU A 324 -16.83 13.08 10.45
C LEU A 324 -15.76 13.86 11.22
N ARG A 325 -14.64 13.21 11.46
CA ARG A 325 -13.47 13.78 12.16
C ARG A 325 -12.48 14.41 11.16
N LEU A 326 -12.98 15.11 10.15
CA LEU A 326 -12.14 15.86 9.21
C LEU A 326 -11.89 17.28 9.72
N GLY A 327 -10.82 17.93 9.21
CA GLY A 327 -10.59 19.36 9.44
C GLY A 327 -11.79 20.20 8.98
N GLN A 328 -12.04 21.34 9.61
CA GLN A 328 -13.24 22.16 9.33
C GLN A 328 -13.42 22.50 7.84
N SER A 329 -12.34 22.87 7.15
CA SER A 329 -12.34 23.14 5.71
C SER A 329 -12.70 21.90 4.85
N GLN A 330 -12.27 20.70 5.26
CA GLN A 330 -12.61 19.46 4.57
C GLN A 330 -14.07 19.07 4.80
N ARG A 331 -14.61 19.28 6.01
CA ARG A 331 -16.03 19.10 6.31
C ARG A 331 -16.91 20.04 5.51
N GLU A 332 -16.54 21.32 5.45
CA GLU A 332 -17.26 22.33 4.67
C GLU A 332 -17.17 22.01 3.17
N GLY A 333 -16.01 21.59 2.65
CA GLY A 333 -15.85 21.17 1.26
C GLY A 333 -16.67 19.93 0.90
N CYS A 334 -16.69 18.90 1.76
CA CYS A 334 -17.50 17.70 1.55
C CYS A 334 -19.00 18.01 1.64
N SER A 335 -19.43 18.79 2.63
CA SER A 335 -20.82 19.21 2.77
C SER A 335 -21.27 20.08 1.60
N LEU A 336 -20.43 21.02 1.14
CA LEU A 336 -20.73 21.85 -0.03
C LEU A 336 -20.78 21.01 -1.30
N PHE A 337 -19.86 20.06 -1.49
CA PHE A 337 -19.86 19.18 -2.66
C PHE A 337 -21.09 18.28 -2.68
N ILE A 338 -21.40 17.64 -1.54
CA ILE A 338 -22.59 16.80 -1.39
C ILE A 338 -23.84 17.66 -1.60
N ASN A 339 -23.96 18.81 -0.95
CA ASN A 339 -25.10 19.70 -1.15
C ASN A 339 -25.18 20.18 -2.60
N HIS A 340 -24.08 20.49 -3.26
CA HIS A 340 -24.09 20.96 -4.65
C HIS A 340 -24.45 19.85 -5.64
N ILE A 341 -24.05 18.61 -5.40
CA ILE A 341 -24.45 17.46 -6.22
C ILE A 341 -25.90 17.04 -5.92
N LEU A 342 -26.29 17.00 -4.64
CA LEU A 342 -27.62 16.59 -4.21
C LEU A 342 -28.70 17.67 -4.46
N LEU A 343 -28.34 18.95 -4.51
CA LEU A 343 -29.26 20.07 -4.76
C LEU A 343 -29.31 20.53 -6.22
N ARG A 344 -28.39 20.09 -7.09
CA ARG A 344 -28.44 20.37 -8.55
C ARG A 344 -29.59 19.70 -9.30
N SER A 345 -30.49 19.01 -8.59
CA SER A 345 -31.69 18.38 -9.16
C SER A 345 -33.01 19.03 -8.72
N GLN A 346 -32.98 20.28 -8.25
CA GLN A 346 -34.16 21.14 -8.28
C GLN A 346 -34.15 21.91 -9.61
#